data_AF-A0A935DK01-F1
#
_entry.id   AF-A0A935DK01-F1
#
_cell.length_a   1.000
_cell.length_b   1.000
_cell.length_c   1.000
_cell.angle_alpha   90.00
_cell.angle_beta   90.00
_cell.angle_gamma   90.00
#
_symmetry.space_group_name_H-M   'P 1'
#
loop_
_entity.id
_entity.type
_entity.pdbx_description
1 polymer ?
#
loop_
_entity_poly.entity_id
_entity_poly.type
_entity_poly.pdbx_seq_one_letter_code
_entity_poly.pdbx_strand_id
1 'polypeptide(L)'
;MSRALDPPPPDPTPARPNVTTVYQAHGDFLWVTLQRLGVRDADRDDVLQEVLVVVHRRLHTFDGRGPMAAWLFGVCFRVAAAHRRRAYVRREQLWGSVPEDPRRPDIRPTLRRH
;
A
#
# COMPACT_ATOMS: atom_id res chain seq x y z
N MET A 1 42.26 8.52 6.62
CA MET A 1 41.17 7.54 6.66
C MET A 1 39.83 8.26 6.92
N SER A 2 39.29 8.94 5.91
CA SER A 2 37.90 9.47 5.92
C SER A 2 36.91 8.30 6.04
N ARG A 3 35.72 8.38 6.65
CA ARG A 3 34.76 9.49 6.75
C ARG A 3 33.79 9.18 7.90
N ALA A 4 33.74 10.00 8.95
CA ALA A 4 32.57 10.04 9.82
C ALA A 4 31.47 10.80 9.04
N LEU A 5 30.38 10.11 8.71
CA LEU A 5 29.17 10.78 8.26
C LEU A 5 28.50 11.31 9.54
N ASP A 6 28.79 12.55 9.90
CA ASP A 6 28.01 13.25 10.91
C ASP A 6 26.56 13.30 10.40
N PRO A 7 25.55 12.86 11.16
CA PRO A 7 24.17 13.03 10.75
C PRO A 7 23.90 14.54 10.67
N PRO A 8 23.26 15.04 9.60
CA PRO A 8 22.92 16.45 9.52
C PRO A 8 22.06 16.83 10.73
N PRO A 9 22.31 17.99 11.38
CA PRO A 9 21.47 18.43 12.48
C PRO A 9 20.03 18.57 11.99
N PRO A 10 19.02 18.16 12.79
CA PRO A 10 17.63 18.39 12.41
C PRO A 10 17.38 19.90 12.34
N ASP A 11 16.99 20.39 11.16
CA ASP A 11 16.63 21.80 10.95
C ASP A 11 15.51 22.22 11.92
N PRO A 12 15.71 23.27 12.75
CA PRO A 12 14.65 23.83 13.58
C PRO A 12 13.83 24.85 12.76
N THR A 13 13.12 24.37 11.73
CA THR A 13 12.11 25.19 11.04
C THR A 13 10.81 25.12 11.85
N PRO A 14 10.07 26.24 12.09
CA PRO A 14 8.79 26.21 12.80
C PRO A 14 7.86 25.19 12.13
N ALA A 15 7.64 24.07 12.84
CA ALA A 15 7.39 22.79 12.22
C ALA A 15 5.99 22.73 11.58
N ARG A 16 5.92 22.97 10.27
CA ARG A 16 4.82 22.41 9.48
C ARG A 16 4.76 20.93 9.81
N PRO A 17 3.60 20.36 10.18
CA PRO A 17 3.51 18.95 10.50
C PRO A 17 4.11 18.18 9.34
N ASN A 18 5.06 17.30 9.64
CA ASN A 18 5.66 16.41 8.67
C ASN A 18 5.05 15.02 8.80
N VAL A 19 5.27 14.16 7.80
CA VAL A 19 4.68 12.82 7.79
C VAL A 19 5.13 11.96 8.98
N THR A 20 6.35 12.16 9.48
CA THR A 20 6.88 11.44 10.66
C THR A 20 6.08 11.78 11.91
N THR A 21 5.82 13.06 12.17
CA THR A 21 4.98 13.51 13.30
C THR A 21 3.55 12.98 13.17
N VAL A 22 2.99 12.98 11.96
CA VAL A 22 1.65 12.41 11.71
C VAL A 22 1.63 10.91 11.99
N TYR A 23 2.65 10.17 11.54
CA TYR A 23 2.74 8.74 11.80
C TYR A 23 2.90 8.43 13.28
N GLN A 24 3.76 9.16 14.00
CA GLN A 24 3.91 8.98 15.45
C GLN A 24 2.61 9.23 16.21
N ALA A 25 1.81 10.22 15.80
CA ALA A 25 0.56 10.56 16.47
C ALA A 25 -0.64 9.68 16.06
N HIS A 26 -0.64 9.13 14.83
CA HIS A 26 -1.82 8.50 14.24
C HIS A 26 -1.56 7.11 13.62
N GLY A 27 -0.36 6.54 13.75
CA GLY A 27 0.01 5.26 13.14
C GLY A 27 -0.96 4.13 13.44
N ASP A 28 -1.30 3.92 14.71
CA ASP A 28 -2.28 2.91 15.14
C ASP A 28 -3.67 3.16 14.54
N PHE A 29 -4.08 4.43 14.48
CA PHE A 29 -5.34 4.81 13.85
C PHE A 29 -5.36 4.48 12.35
N LEU A 30 -4.26 4.76 11.63
CA LEU A 30 -4.13 4.39 10.22
C LEU A 30 -4.19 2.87 10.04
N TRP A 31 -3.47 2.12 10.86
CA TRP A 31 -3.43 0.65 10.82
C TRP A 31 -4.81 0.02 11.03
N VAL A 32 -5.50 0.39 12.12
CA VAL A 32 -6.84 -0.10 12.43
C VAL A 32 -7.85 0.33 11.37
N THR A 33 -7.72 1.55 10.83
CA THR A 33 -8.59 2.02 9.74
C THR A 33 -8.42 1.17 8.49
N LEU A 34 -7.20 0.87 8.06
CA LEU A 34 -6.95 0.01 6.89
C LEU A 34 -7.48 -1.42 7.11
N GLN A 35 -7.31 -1.97 8.31
CA GLN A 35 -7.90 -3.25 8.68
C GLN A 35 -9.43 -3.23 8.55
N ARG A 36 -10.09 -2.21 9.12
CA ARG A 36 -11.57 -2.03 9.03
C ARG A 36 -12.07 -1.80 7.61
N LEU A 37 -11.25 -1.21 6.74
CA LEU A 37 -11.54 -1.03 5.31
C LEU A 37 -11.30 -2.31 4.48
N GLY A 38 -10.97 -3.44 5.13
CA GLY A 38 -10.83 -4.75 4.50
C GLY A 38 -9.51 -4.97 3.79
N VAL A 39 -8.46 -4.20 4.13
CA VAL A 39 -7.10 -4.48 3.63
C VAL A 39 -6.60 -5.75 4.31
N ARG A 40 -6.19 -6.72 3.47
CA ARG A 40 -5.66 -8.00 3.92
C ARG A 40 -4.40 -7.77 4.75
N ASP A 41 -4.17 -8.64 5.73
CA ASP A 41 -3.02 -8.53 6.62
C ASP A 41 -1.69 -8.51 5.83
N ALA A 42 -1.57 -9.41 4.85
CA ALA A 42 -0.40 -9.51 3.97
C ALA A 42 -0.15 -8.27 3.08
N ASP A 43 -1.17 -7.44 2.84
CA ASP A 43 -1.04 -6.22 2.02
C ASP A 43 -0.94 -4.96 2.89
N ARG A 44 -1.11 -5.07 4.23
CA ARG A 44 -1.40 -3.89 5.07
C ARG A 44 -0.21 -2.95 5.19
N ASP A 45 1.00 -3.48 5.30
CA ASP A 45 2.23 -2.69 5.34
C ASP A 45 2.44 -1.90 4.04
N ASP A 46 2.27 -2.55 2.89
CA ASP A 46 2.37 -1.92 1.57
C ASP A 46 1.34 -0.79 1.40
N VAL A 47 0.09 -1.06 1.79
CA VAL A 47 -0.99 -0.06 1.70
C VAL A 47 -0.77 1.08 2.68
N LEU A 48 -0.24 0.81 3.89
CA LEU A 48 0.13 1.84 4.85
C LEU A 48 1.23 2.74 4.30
N GLN A 49 2.24 2.17 3.65
CA GLN A 49 3.29 2.95 2.99
C GLN A 49 2.69 3.86 1.90
N GLU A 50 1.78 3.36 1.05
CA GLU A 50 1.11 4.18 0.04
C GLU A 50 0.32 5.33 0.68
N VAL A 51 -0.37 5.07 1.80
CA VAL A 51 -1.03 6.12 2.61
C VAL A 51 -0.02 7.18 3.07
N LEU A 52 1.11 6.79 3.66
CA LEU A 52 2.11 7.73 4.17
C LEU A 52 2.72 8.58 3.05
N VAL A 53 2.96 8.01 1.87
CA VAL A 53 3.41 8.76 0.68
C VAL A 53 2.36 9.80 0.26
N VAL A 54 1.08 9.42 0.24
CA VAL A 54 -0.01 10.36 -0.11
C VAL A 54 -0.15 11.44 0.96
N VAL A 55 -0.05 11.09 2.24
CA VAL A 55 -0.06 12.03 3.36
C VAL A 55 1.07 13.03 3.19
N HIS A 56 2.32 12.57 3.05
CA HIS A 56 3.47 13.45 2.86
C HIS A 56 3.26 14.44 1.71
N ARG A 57 2.76 13.97 0.56
CA ARG A 57 2.48 14.81 -0.61
C ARG A 57 1.35 15.80 -0.40
N ARG A 58 0.33 15.47 0.39
CA ARG A 58 -0.89 16.27 0.55
C ARG A 58 -0.99 16.99 1.90
N LEU A 59 -0.04 16.82 2.80
CA LEU A 59 -0.11 17.40 4.14
C LEU A 59 -0.21 18.92 4.10
N HIS A 60 0.39 19.54 3.10
CA HIS A 60 0.28 20.98 2.84
C HIS A 60 -1.15 21.46 2.48
N THR A 61 -2.04 20.57 2.05
CA THR A 61 -3.44 20.92 1.72
C THR A 61 -4.36 20.84 2.94
N PHE A 62 -3.87 20.34 4.07
CA PHE A 62 -4.63 20.33 5.31
C PHE A 62 -4.61 21.74 5.92
N ASP A 63 -5.78 22.38 5.98
CA ASP A 63 -5.95 23.77 6.40
C ASP A 63 -6.20 23.94 7.91
N GLY A 64 -6.25 22.84 8.66
CA GLY A 64 -6.48 22.85 10.11
C GLY A 64 -7.93 23.11 10.54
N ARG A 65 -8.89 23.26 9.61
CA ARG A 65 -10.29 23.59 9.94
C ARG A 65 -11.12 22.43 10.50
N GLY A 66 -10.53 21.23 10.60
CA GLY A 66 -11.20 20.05 11.14
C GLY A 66 -10.22 19.02 11.70
N PRO A 67 -10.73 17.90 12.26
CA PRO A 67 -9.87 16.89 12.86
C PRO A 67 -8.92 16.26 11.84
N MET A 68 -7.63 16.22 12.14
CA MET A 68 -6.62 15.54 11.32
C MET A 68 -7.01 14.09 11.02
N ALA A 69 -7.57 13.39 12.01
CA ALA A 69 -8.05 12.01 11.86
C ALA A 69 -9.11 11.85 10.75
N ALA A 70 -10.01 12.83 10.58
CA ALA A 70 -11.03 12.77 9.52
C ALA A 70 -10.39 12.96 8.13
N TRP A 71 -9.41 13.86 8.02
CA TRP A 71 -8.64 14.04 6.79
C TRP A 71 -7.83 12.79 6.43
N LEU A 72 -7.17 12.18 7.43
CA LEU A 72 -6.42 10.93 7.29
C LEU A 72 -7.32 9.76 6.89
N PHE A 73 -8.51 9.65 7.50
CA PHE A 73 -9.50 8.65 7.11
C PHE A 73 -9.85 8.77 5.61
N GLY A 74 -10.05 9.99 5.12
CA GLY A 74 -10.30 10.23 3.69
C GLY A 74 -9.12 9.82 2.79
N VAL A 75 -7.88 9.93 3.26
CA VAL A 75 -6.70 9.39 2.57
C VAL A 75 -6.73 7.86 2.57
N CYS A 76 -6.86 7.21 3.73
CA CYS A 76 -6.95 5.76 3.87
C CYS A 76 -8.05 5.17 2.97
N PHE A 77 -9.24 5.76 2.97
CA PHE A 77 -10.37 5.31 2.16
C PHE A 77 -10.04 5.28 0.67
N ARG A 78 -9.43 6.36 0.15
CA ARG A 78 -9.07 6.47 -1.27
C ARG A 78 -7.98 5.47 -1.66
N VAL A 79 -6.96 5.31 -0.81
CA VAL A 79 -5.86 4.36 -1.07
C VAL A 79 -6.37 2.92 -1.00
N ALA A 80 -7.14 2.56 0.03
CA ALA A 80 -7.72 1.22 0.15
C ALA A 80 -8.66 0.88 -1.03
N ALA A 81 -9.46 1.85 -1.49
CA ALA A 81 -10.30 1.66 -2.67
C ALA A 81 -9.48 1.45 -3.95
N ALA A 82 -8.38 2.19 -4.13
CA ALA A 82 -7.45 1.99 -5.24
C ALA A 82 -6.78 0.61 -5.18
N HIS A 83 -6.32 0.18 -3.99
CA HIS A 83 -5.76 -1.14 -3.76
C HIS A 83 -6.73 -2.25 -4.15
N ARG A 84 -7.98 -2.19 -3.69
CA ARG A 84 -9.01 -3.18 -4.04
C ARG A 84 -9.26 -3.26 -5.55
N ARG A 85 -9.33 -2.11 -6.24
CA ARG A 85 -9.49 -2.09 -7.71
C ARG A 85 -8.31 -2.77 -8.41
N ARG A 86 -7.07 -2.47 -8.01
CA ARG A 86 -5.87 -3.10 -8.59
C ARG A 86 -5.84 -4.61 -8.33
N ALA A 87 -6.18 -5.04 -7.11
CA ALA A 87 -6.24 -6.45 -6.74
C ALA A 87 -7.32 -7.21 -7.53
N TYR A 88 -8.47 -6.59 -7.77
CA TYR A 88 -9.54 -7.14 -8.60
C TYR A 88 -9.06 -7.36 -10.05
N VAL A 89 -8.47 -6.33 -10.67
CA VAL A 89 -7.95 -6.41 -12.05
C VAL A 89 -6.86 -7.50 -12.17
N ARG A 90 -5.94 -7.60 -11.21
CA ARG A 90 -4.93 -8.68 -11.20
C ARG A 90 -5.56 -10.07 -11.14
N ARG A 91 -6.64 -10.23 -10.37
CA ARG A 91 -7.35 -11.51 -10.24
C ARG A 91 -8.07 -11.89 -11.53
N GLU A 92 -8.69 -10.94 -12.23
CA GLU A 92 -9.29 -11.18 -13.55
C GLU A 92 -8.25 -11.59 -14.59
N GLN A 93 -7.08 -10.93 -14.62
CA GLN A 93 -5.98 -11.29 -15.51
C GLN A 93 -5.49 -12.72 -15.26
N LEU A 94 -5.33 -13.12 -13.99
CA LEU A 94 -4.94 -14.48 -13.62
C LEU A 94 -5.98 -15.55 -14.00
N TRP A 95 -7.27 -15.21 -14.06
CA TRP A 95 -8.31 -16.12 -14.54
C TRP A 95 -8.35 -16.22 -16.07
N GLY A 96 -7.84 -15.21 -16.79
CA GLY A 96 -7.77 -15.17 -18.25
C GLY A 96 -6.54 -15.83 -18.87
N SER A 97 -5.52 -16.19 -18.07
CA SER A 97 -4.29 -16.79 -18.58
C SER A 97 -3.89 -18.03 -17.77
N VAL A 98 -4.39 -19.19 -18.17
CA VAL A 98 -3.63 -20.43 -18.02
C VAL A 98 -2.55 -20.38 -19.10
N PRO A 99 -1.24 -20.32 -18.76
CA PRO A 99 -0.22 -20.57 -19.75
C PRO A 99 -0.43 -22.00 -20.23
N GLU A 100 -0.79 -22.17 -21.50
CA GLU A 100 -0.74 -23.46 -22.16
C GLU A 100 0.72 -23.93 -22.06
N ASP A 101 0.98 -24.90 -21.20
CA ASP A 101 2.31 -25.49 -21.05
C ASP A 101 2.63 -26.26 -22.34
N PRO A 102 3.54 -25.77 -23.20
CA PRO A 102 3.89 -26.47 -24.43
C PRO A 102 4.67 -27.76 -24.15
N ARG A 103 5.01 -28.04 -22.89
CA ARG A 103 5.75 -29.23 -22.44
C ARG A 103 4.85 -30.31 -21.88
N ARG A 104 3.51 -30.18 -21.94
CA ARG A 104 2.61 -31.26 -21.56
C ARG A 104 2.65 -32.33 -22.65
N PRO A 105 3.27 -33.51 -22.43
CA PRO A 105 3.27 -34.54 -23.46
C PRO A 105 1.83 -35.02 -23.67
N ASP A 106 1.43 -35.14 -24.94
CA ASP A 106 0.16 -35.70 -25.38
C ASP A 106 0.09 -37.17 -24.92
N ILE A 107 -0.48 -37.40 -23.74
CA ILE A 107 -0.75 -38.76 -23.26
C ILE A 107 -2.00 -39.24 -24.00
N ARG A 108 -1.81 -39.63 -25.26
CA ARG A 108 -2.84 -40.37 -26.00
C ARG A 108 -3.02 -41.72 -25.31
N PRO A 109 -4.22 -42.07 -24.83
CA PRO A 109 -4.47 -43.43 -24.40
C PRO A 109 -4.43 -44.30 -25.66
N THR A 110 -3.33 -45.05 -25.83
CA THR A 110 -3.23 -46.06 -26.87
C THR A 110 -4.23 -47.16 -26.53
N LEU A 111 -5.42 -47.08 -27.11
CA LEU A 111 -6.39 -48.16 -27.04
C LEU A 111 -5.83 -49.32 -27.88
N ARG A 112 -5.12 -50.22 -27.20
CA ARG A 112 -4.69 -51.51 -27.73
C ARG A 112 -5.96 -52.32 -27.99
N ARG A 113 -6.42 -52.36 -29.24
CA ARG A 113 -7.37 -53.38 -29.70
C ARG A 113 -6.58 -54.68 -29.88
N HIS A 114 -6.93 -55.68 -29.08
CA HIS A 114 -6.78 -57.11 -29.40
C HIS A 114 -8.18 -57.67 -29.60
#